data_AF-A0A2X2TFA7-F1
#
_entry.id   AF-A0A2X2TFA7-F1
#
_cell.length_a   1.000
_cell.length_b   1.000
_cell.length_c   1.000
_cell.angle_alpha   90.00
_cell.angle_beta   90.00
_cell.angle_gamma   90.00
#
_symmetry.space_group_name_H-M   'P 1'
#
loop_
_entity.id
_entity.type
_entity.pdbx_description
1 polymer ?
#
loop_
_entity_poly.entity_id
_entity_poly.type
_entity_poly.pdbx_seq_one_letter_code
_entity_poly.pdbx_strand_id
1 'polypeptide(L)'
;MELNSQRVRALAPENDPLKIGMGWKVEDLDKPQIMVESTFGDSHPGSAHLDQLVNEAMRGIADAGGKGARYFTTDICDGIAQGMTASTIPLRTGI
;
A
#
# COMPACT_ATOMS: atom_id res chain seq x y z
N MET A 1 9.11 10.08 21.52
CA MET A 1 9.09 8.75 20.89
C MET A 1 9.68 8.91 19.50
N GLU A 2 10.70 8.14 19.14
CA GLU A 2 11.31 8.20 17.81
C GLU A 2 10.39 7.50 16.79
N LEU A 3 10.13 8.13 15.65
CA LEU A 3 9.31 7.53 14.58
C LEU A 3 10.12 6.48 13.83
N ASN A 4 9.53 5.31 13.55
CA ASN A 4 10.18 4.26 12.77
C ASN A 4 10.62 4.76 11.38
N SER A 5 9.86 5.66 10.76
CA SER A 5 10.21 6.26 9.48
C SER A 5 11.53 7.03 9.54
N GLN A 6 11.79 7.76 10.63
CA GLN A 6 13.02 8.54 10.79
C GLN A 6 14.22 7.63 11.12
N ARG A 7 14.02 6.60 11.95
CA ARG A 7 15.01 5.57 12.21
C ARG A 7 15.49 4.87 10.92
N VAL A 8 14.55 4.52 10.03
CA VAL A 8 14.87 3.86 8.75
C VAL A 8 15.60 4.80 7.80
N ARG A 9 15.26 6.09 7.75
CA ARG A 9 16.00 7.09 6.95
C ARG A 9 17.45 7.23 7.39
N ALA A 10 17.71 7.20 8.70
CA ALA A 10 19.08 7.23 9.23
C ALA A 10 19.87 5.95 8.90
N LEU A 11 19.19 4.79 8.88
CA LEU A 11 19.80 3.50 8.55
C LEU A 11 20.11 3.32 7.06
N ALA A 12 19.22 3.83 6.19
CA ALA A 12 19.25 3.64 4.74
C ALA A 12 18.95 4.97 4.02
N PRO A 13 19.92 5.92 4.01
CA PRO A 13 19.74 7.26 3.45
C PRO A 13 19.49 7.27 1.93
N GLU A 14 19.87 6.22 1.22
CA GLU A 14 19.60 6.02 -0.20
C GLU A 14 18.11 5.97 -0.55
N ASN A 15 17.23 5.74 0.42
CA ASN A 15 15.79 5.72 0.22
C ASN A 15 15.18 7.12 -0.05
N ASP A 16 15.81 8.17 0.48
CA ASP A 16 15.29 9.54 0.34
C ASP A 16 15.26 10.01 -1.12
N PRO A 17 16.34 9.91 -1.93
CA PRO A 17 16.29 10.27 -3.34
C PRO A 17 15.33 9.40 -4.16
N LEU A 18 15.12 8.12 -3.80
CA LEU A 18 14.15 7.25 -4.46
C LEU A 18 12.71 7.75 -4.24
N LYS A 19 12.37 8.11 -3.00
CA LYS A 19 11.05 8.70 -2.67
C LYS A 19 10.83 10.04 -3.36
N ILE A 20 11.86 10.88 -3.41
CA ILE A 20 11.80 12.15 -4.16
C ILE A 20 11.56 11.89 -5.65
N GLY A 21 12.22 10.88 -6.23
CA GLY A 21 11.97 10.43 -7.60
C GLY A 21 10.53 9.97 -7.86
N MET A 22 9.83 9.50 -6.82
CA MET A 22 8.40 9.15 -6.86
C MET A 22 7.46 10.34 -6.57
N GLY A 23 7.98 11.57 -6.54
CA GLY A 23 7.19 12.79 -6.34
C GLY A 23 6.97 13.20 -4.89
N TRP A 24 7.75 12.66 -3.94
CA TRP A 24 7.76 13.15 -2.57
C TRP A 24 8.54 14.46 -2.49
N LYS A 25 8.06 15.40 -1.68
CA LYS A 25 8.83 16.61 -1.37
C LYS A 25 9.81 16.34 -0.23
N VAL A 26 10.84 17.17 -0.09
CA VAL A 26 11.79 17.06 1.03
C VAL A 26 11.07 17.14 2.37
N GLU A 27 10.08 18.02 2.49
CA GLU A 27 9.30 18.20 3.72
C GLU A 27 8.38 17.00 4.02
N ASP A 28 8.09 16.15 3.03
CA ASP A 28 7.33 14.91 3.26
C ASP A 28 8.18 13.82 3.93
N LEU A 29 9.51 13.88 3.80
CA LEU A 29 10.41 12.86 4.36
C LEU A 29 10.46 12.92 5.89
N ASP A 30 10.26 14.09 6.48
CA ASP A 30 10.25 14.30 7.93
C ASP A 30 8.93 13.90 8.60
N LYS A 31 7.86 13.70 7.81
CA LYS A 31 6.54 13.29 8.31
C LYS A 31 6.52 11.80 8.71
N PRO A 32 5.56 11.37 9.54
CA PRO A 32 5.22 9.96 9.68
C PRO A 32 4.87 9.36 8.31
N GLN A 33 5.58 8.30 7.92
CA GLN A 33 5.41 7.66 6.60
C GLN A 33 4.57 6.41 6.77
N ILE A 34 3.43 6.34 6.09
CA ILE A 34 2.43 5.27 6.25
C ILE A 34 2.20 4.59 4.90
N MET A 35 2.37 3.27 4.86
CA MET A 35 2.03 2.46 3.69
C MET A 35 0.58 2.00 3.82
N VAL A 36 -0.22 2.26 2.78
CA VAL A 36 -1.59 1.77 2.65
C VAL A 36 -1.58 0.64 1.64
N GLU A 37 -1.72 -0.59 2.13
CA GLU A 37 -1.76 -1.80 1.31
C GLU A 37 -3.21 -2.16 0.96
N SER A 38 -3.46 -2.45 -0.32
CA SER A 38 -4.80 -2.80 -0.81
C SER A 38 -4.72 -3.86 -1.89
N THR A 39 -5.80 -4.62 -2.07
CA THR A 39 -5.96 -5.55 -3.18
C THR A 39 -6.84 -5.00 -4.30
N PHE A 40 -7.05 -3.68 -4.32
CA PHE A 40 -7.81 -3.01 -5.37
C PHE A 40 -7.35 -3.46 -6.77
N GLY A 41 -8.32 -3.87 -7.58
CA GLY A 41 -8.13 -4.19 -8.97
C GLY A 41 -9.46 -4.57 -9.60
N ASP A 42 -9.45 -4.73 -10.93
CA ASP A 42 -10.65 -5.03 -11.71
C ASP A 42 -10.93 -6.54 -11.82
N SER A 43 -10.24 -7.36 -11.03
CA SER A 43 -10.29 -8.83 -11.12
C SER A 43 -11.62 -9.42 -10.64
N HIS A 44 -12.24 -8.83 -9.61
CA HIS A 44 -13.46 -9.35 -9.00
C HIS A 44 -14.23 -8.31 -8.16
N PRO A 45 -15.56 -8.50 -7.97
CA PRO A 45 -16.40 -7.51 -7.27
C PRO A 45 -15.96 -7.22 -5.83
N GLY A 46 -15.29 -8.18 -5.17
CA GLY A 46 -14.79 -8.03 -3.81
C GLY A 46 -13.71 -6.95 -3.63
N SER A 47 -12.96 -6.61 -4.68
CA SER A 47 -11.82 -5.68 -4.60
C SER A 47 -11.95 -4.45 -5.50
N ALA A 48 -12.83 -4.48 -6.51
CA ALA A 48 -13.04 -3.41 -7.48
C ALA A 48 -13.40 -2.03 -6.89
N HIS A 49 -13.87 -1.97 -5.65
CA HIS A 49 -14.27 -0.74 -4.99
C HIS A 49 -13.27 -0.25 -3.93
N LEU A 50 -12.20 -1.01 -3.67
CA LEU A 50 -11.27 -0.71 -2.57
C LEU A 50 -10.47 0.58 -2.78
N ASP A 51 -10.30 1.06 -4.02
CA ASP A 51 -9.59 2.34 -4.25
C ASP A 51 -10.29 3.53 -3.58
N GLN A 52 -11.62 3.48 -3.41
CA GLN A 52 -12.35 4.51 -2.67
C GLN A 52 -11.88 4.57 -1.21
N LEU A 53 -11.73 3.41 -0.56
CA LEU A 53 -11.25 3.32 0.82
C LEU A 53 -9.78 3.71 0.93
N VAL A 54 -8.95 3.33 -0.06
CA VAL A 54 -7.54 3.75 -0.13
C VAL A 54 -7.46 5.27 -0.21
N ASN A 55 -8.28 5.91 -1.04
CA ASN A 55 -8.29 7.36 -1.18
C ASN A 55 -8.72 8.07 0.11
N GLU A 56 -9.73 7.56 0.81
CA GLU A 56 -10.11 8.11 2.12
C GLU A 56 -9.05 7.89 3.20
N ALA A 57 -8.38 6.73 3.21
CA ALA A 57 -7.24 6.48 4.10
C ALA A 57 -6.10 7.47 3.83
N MET A 58 -5.78 7.71 2.55
CA MET A 58 -4.75 8.66 2.15
C MET A 58 -5.09 10.11 2.55
N ARG A 59 -6.38 10.51 2.47
CA ARG A 59 -6.85 11.80 2.99
C ARG A 59 -6.64 11.89 4.50
N GLY A 60 -7.10 10.88 5.25
CA GLY A 60 -6.94 10.84 6.71
C GLY A 60 -5.48 10.89 7.16
N ILE A 61 -4.58 10.22 6.44
CA ILE A 61 -3.13 10.30 6.69
C ILE A 61 -2.62 11.72 6.48
N ALA A 62 -3.01 12.37 5.38
CA ALA A 62 -2.59 13.74 5.09
C ALA A 62 -3.13 14.74 6.12
N ASP A 63 -4.40 14.63 6.51
CA ASP A 63 -5.06 15.49 7.50
C ASP A 63 -4.43 15.34 8.90
N ALA A 64 -3.93 14.15 9.23
CA ALA A 64 -3.17 13.88 10.45
C ALA A 64 -1.70 14.32 10.38
N GLY A 65 -1.26 14.95 9.28
CA GLY A 65 0.11 15.43 9.10
C GLY A 65 1.12 14.35 8.67
N GLY A 66 0.64 13.18 8.25
CA GLY A 66 1.45 12.10 7.71
C GLY A 66 1.66 12.18 6.20
N LYS A 67 2.54 11.32 5.67
CA LYS A 67 2.69 11.07 4.24
C LYS A 67 2.36 9.61 3.94
N GLY A 68 1.28 9.42 3.18
CA GLY A 68 0.87 8.11 2.70
C GLY A 68 1.60 7.69 1.43
N ALA A 69 1.84 6.40 1.26
CA ALA A 69 2.13 5.74 0.00
C ALA A 69 1.14 4.59 -0.20
N ARG A 70 0.69 4.39 -1.45
CA ARG A 70 -0.19 3.28 -1.82
C ARG A 70 0.66 2.12 -2.32
N TYR A 71 0.34 0.90 -1.90
CA TYR A 71 0.91 -0.32 -2.43
C TYR A 71 -0.20 -1.32 -2.70
N PHE A 72 -0.15 -1.97 -3.86
CA PHE A 72 -1.19 -2.91 -4.26
C PHE A 72 -0.63 -4.32 -4.32
N THR A 73 -1.32 -5.26 -3.68
CA THR A 73 -1.01 -6.68 -3.74
C THR A 73 -2.11 -7.42 -4.49
N THR A 74 -1.77 -8.54 -5.11
CA THR A 74 -2.73 -9.33 -5.88
C THR A 74 -3.58 -10.20 -4.97
N ASP A 75 -4.87 -10.32 -5.27
CA ASP A 75 -5.78 -11.29 -4.67
C ASP A 75 -6.51 -12.15 -5.71
N ILE A 76 -7.26 -13.14 -5.22
CA ILE A 76 -8.14 -14.00 -6.04
C ILE A 76 -9.50 -14.09 -5.37
N CYS A 77 -10.55 -14.22 -6.19
CA CYS A 77 -11.89 -14.49 -5.69
C CYS A 77 -12.16 -15.99 -5.73
N ASP A 78 -12.39 -16.59 -4.57
CA ASP A 78 -12.78 -17.99 -4.45
C ASP A 78 -13.98 -18.32 -5.33
N GLY A 79 -14.98 -17.42 -5.39
CA GLY A 79 -16.19 -17.57 -6.21
C GLY A 79 -15.91 -17.62 -7.72
N ILE A 80 -14.91 -16.88 -8.22
CA ILE A 80 -14.48 -16.92 -9.63
C ILE A 80 -13.59 -18.14 -9.88
N ALA A 81 -12.75 -18.50 -8.92
CA ALA A 81 -11.81 -19.62 -9.04
C ALA A 81 -12.49 -21.00 -8.95
N GLN A 82 -13.71 -21.08 -8.40
CA GLN A 82 -14.45 -22.34 -8.29
C GLN A 82 -14.60 -23.03 -9.65
N GLY A 83 -14.23 -24.31 -9.73
CA GLY A 83 -14.42 -25.14 -10.92
C GLY A 83 -13.34 -24.99 -12.00
N MET A 84 -12.29 -24.20 -11.76
CA MET A 84 -11.12 -24.08 -12.62
C MET A 84 -9.87 -24.61 -11.90
N THR A 85 -8.79 -24.92 -12.63
CA THR A 85 -7.49 -25.31 -12.02
C THR A 85 -7.00 -24.30 -10.97
N ALA A 86 -7.43 -23.03 -11.06
CA ALA A 86 -7.17 -22.00 -10.08
C ALA A 86 -7.66 -22.36 -8.65
N SER A 87 -8.73 -23.13 -8.48
CA SER A 87 -9.15 -23.61 -7.15
C SER A 87 -8.19 -24.66 -6.54
N THR A 88 -7.26 -25.19 -7.33
CA THR A 88 -6.21 -26.12 -6.90
C THR A 88 -4.91 -25.39 -6.55
N ILE A 89 -4.77 -24.11 -6.93
CA ILE A 89 -3.72 -23.26 -6.35
C ILE A 89 -4.10 -23.16 -4.87
N PRO A 90 -3.27 -23.68 -3.95
CA PRO A 90 -3.58 -23.62 -2.52
C PRO A 90 -3.85 -22.16 -2.14
N LEU A 91 -4.59 -21.93 -1.06
CA LEU A 91 -4.92 -20.64 -0.41
C LEU A 91 -3.70 -19.73 -0.06
N ARG A 92 -2.54 -19.97 -0.68
CA ARG A 92 -1.36 -19.13 -0.77
C ARG A 92 -1.60 -17.90 -1.65
N THR A 93 -2.68 -17.15 -1.41
CA THR A 93 -2.70 -15.72 -1.78
C THR A 93 -1.77 -14.89 -0.88
N GLY A 94 -1.10 -15.52 0.08
CA GLY A 94 0.07 -14.96 0.75
C GLY A 94 1.33 -15.14 -0.09
N ILE A 95 1.99 -14.01 -0.34
CA ILE A 95 3.45 -13.82 -0.32
C ILE A 95 4.16 -14.94 0.47
#